data_AF-A0A5D0SM40-F1
#
_entry.id   AF-A0A5D0SM40-F1
#
_cell.length_a   1.000
_cell.length_b   1.000
_cell.length_c   1.000
_cell.angle_alpha   90.00
_cell.angle_beta   90.00
_cell.angle_gamma   90.00
#
_symmetry.space_group_name_H-M   'P 1'
#
loop_
_entity.id
_entity.type
_entity.pdbx_description
1 polymer ?
#
loop_
_entity_poly.entity_id
_entity_poly.type
_entity_poly.pdbx_seq_one_letter_code
_entity_poly.pdbx_strand_id
1 'polypeptide(L)' 'MCGIVGMTGNGITISNLVGALKKLEYRGYDSAGVAYLNNNEVKIIKSVGKIKELVNELGEDINI' A
#
# COMPACT_ATOMS: atom_id res chain seq x y z
N MET A 1 1.39 -17.29 -2.49
CA MET A 1 2.65 -16.64 -2.93
C MET A 1 2.57 -15.19 -2.48
N CYS A 2 3.68 -14.45 -2.39
CA CYS A 2 3.65 -13.04 -1.97
C CYS A 2 4.22 -12.13 -3.06
N GLY A 3 3.78 -10.87 -3.08
CA GLY A 3 4.34 -9.79 -3.91
C GLY A 3 4.78 -8.63 -3.04
N ILE A 4 5.92 -8.02 -3.38
CA ILE A 4 6.47 -6.86 -2.67
C ILE A 4 6.81 -5.80 -3.71
N VAL A 5 6.49 -4.55 -3.41
CA VAL A 5 6.89 -3.36 -4.18
C VAL A 5 7.32 -2.27 -3.20
N GLY A 6 8.33 -1.50 -3.57
CA GLY A 6 8.76 -0.32 -2.83
C GLY A 6 9.08 0.81 -3.81
N MET A 7 8.91 2.05 -3.36
CA MET A 7 9.18 3.25 -4.15
C MET A 7 9.95 4.25 -3.28
N THR A 8 10.92 4.94 -3.87
CA THR A 8 11.73 5.98 -3.21
C THR A 8 12.04 7.11 -4.20
N GLY A 9 12.05 8.36 -3.72
CA GLY A 9 12.18 9.56 -4.55
C GLY A 9 11.14 10.64 -4.23
N ASN A 10 11.17 11.73 -4.99
CA ASN A 10 10.25 12.86 -4.82
C ASN A 10 8.93 12.63 -5.58
N GLY A 11 7.83 13.13 -5.04
CA GLY A 11 6.52 13.09 -5.71
C GLY A 11 5.86 11.70 -5.77
N ILE A 12 6.33 10.75 -4.96
CA ILE A 12 5.70 9.44 -4.80
C ILE A 12 4.57 9.59 -3.80
N THR A 13 3.39 9.14 -4.20
CA THR A 13 2.21 9.08 -3.34
C THR A 13 1.91 7.63 -2.96
N ILE A 14 1.12 7.44 -1.90
CA ILE A 14 0.62 6.12 -1.52
C ILE A 14 -0.22 5.50 -2.65
N SER A 15 -0.96 6.32 -3.40
CA SER A 15 -1.71 5.89 -4.58
C SER A 15 -0.83 5.21 -5.64
N ASN A 16 0.39 5.70 -5.88
CA ASN A 16 1.33 5.05 -6.81
C ASN A 16 1.73 3.65 -6.30
N LEU A 17 2.04 3.54 -5.01
CA LEU A 17 2.41 2.27 -4.37
C LEU A 17 1.27 1.26 -4.43
N VAL A 18 0.05 1.67 -4.09
CA VAL A 18 -1.17 0.85 -4.18
C VAL A 18 -1.41 0.41 -5.62
N GLY A 19 -1.25 1.30 -6.60
CA GLY A 19 -1.39 0.99 -8.02
C GLY A 19 -0.42 -0.10 -8.50
N ALA A 20 0.83 -0.07 -8.03
CA ALA A 20 1.80 -1.11 -8.32
C ALA A 20 1.49 -2.42 -7.58
N LEU A 21 1.04 -2.34 -6.33
CA LEU A 21 0.66 -3.50 -5.54
C LEU A 21 -0.55 -4.24 -6.13
N LYS A 22 -1.54 -3.51 -6.69
CA LYS A 22 -2.66 -4.09 -7.45
C LYS A 22 -2.19 -4.95 -8.63
N LYS A 23 -1.13 -4.55 -9.33
CA LYS A 23 -0.55 -5.35 -10.43
C LYS A 23 0.05 -6.67 -9.95
N LEU A 24 0.35 -6.81 -8.66
CA LEU A 24 0.89 -8.01 -8.04
C LEU A 24 -0.16 -8.86 -7.31
N GLU A 25 -1.44 -8.43 -7.27
CA GLU A 25 -2.52 -9.12 -6.54
C GLU A 25 -2.74 -10.57 -7.03
N TYR A 26 -2.41 -10.87 -8.29
CA TYR A 26 -2.45 -12.23 -8.82
C TYR A 26 -1.50 -13.21 -8.10
N ARG A 27 -0.48 -12.71 -7.39
CA ARG A 27 0.46 -13.54 -6.62
C ARG A 27 -0.06 -13.89 -5.22
N GLY A 28 -0.90 -13.03 -4.64
CA GLY A 28 -1.40 -13.19 -3.27
C GLY A 28 -2.49 -12.17 -2.95
N TYR A 29 -3.57 -12.66 -2.33
CA TYR A 29 -4.80 -11.91 -2.08
C TYR A 29 -5.42 -12.21 -0.70
N ASP A 30 -4.68 -12.90 0.17
CA ASP A 30 -5.12 -13.26 1.53
C ASP A 30 -4.96 -12.07 2.50
N SER A 31 -4.00 -11.18 2.25
CA SER A 31 -3.76 -9.95 3.01
C SER A 31 -2.87 -8.99 2.22
N ALA A 32 -2.87 -7.73 2.63
CA ALA A 32 -1.98 -6.71 2.08
C ALA A 32 -1.60 -5.67 3.13
N GLY A 33 -0.53 -4.94 2.87
CA GLY A 33 -0.10 -3.83 3.72
C GLY A 33 0.80 -2.86 3.01
N VAL A 34 0.86 -1.64 3.55
CA VAL A 34 1.77 -0.58 3.14
C VAL A 34 2.43 0.03 4.37
N ALA A 35 3.68 0.46 4.19
CA ALA A 35 4.40 1.27 5.16
C ALA A 35 4.92 2.51 4.43
N TYR A 36 4.78 3.67 5.05
CA TYR A 36 5.22 4.95 4.50
C TYR A 36 5.69 5.88 5.60
N LEU A 37 6.49 6.87 5.22
CA LEU A 37 6.94 7.93 6.13
C LEU A 37 5.95 9.09 6.07
N ASN A 38 5.50 9.54 7.24
CA ASN A 38 4.70 10.75 7.40
C ASN A 38 5.22 11.49 8.64
N ASN A 39 5.63 12.75 8.49
CA ASN A 39 6.16 13.58 9.57
C ASN A 39 7.29 12.89 10.39
N ASN A 40 8.26 12.28 9.71
CA ASN A 40 9.34 11.48 10.31
C ASN A 40 8.89 10.24 11.11
N GLU A 41 7.61 9.86 11.03
CA GLU A 41 7.09 8.64 11.62
C GLU A 41 6.76 7.62 10.55
N VAL A 42 7.09 6.35 10.81
CA VAL A 42 6.69 5.24 9.95
C VAL A 42 5.26 4.86 10.31
N LYS A 43 4.34 5.12 9.39
CA LYS A 43 2.98 4.61 9.47
C LYS A 43 2.90 3.27 8.76
N ILE A 44 2.12 2.35 9.33
CA ILE A 44 1.92 1.01 8.79
C ILE A 44 0.42 0.72 8.79
N ILE A 45 -0.12 0.40 7.63
CA ILE A 45 -1.53 0.02 7.46
C ILE A 45 -1.57 -1.36 6.83
N LYS A 46 -2.40 -2.24 7.39
CA LYS A 46 -2.54 -3.63 6.97
C LYS A 46 -4.02 -3.97 6.93
N SER A 47 -4.39 -4.83 5.99
CA SER A 47 -5.76 -5.35 5.89
C SER A 47 -5.74 -6.81 5.48
N VAL A 48 -6.76 -7.54 5.93
CA VAL A 48 -7.01 -8.92 5.52
C VAL A 48 -7.84 -8.92 4.25
N GLY A 49 -7.49 -9.80 3.31
CA GLY A 49 -8.14 -9.91 2.02
C GLY A 49 -7.44 -9.13 0.91
N LYS A 50 -8.23 -8.76 -0.10
CA LYS A 50 -7.77 -8.16 -1.36
C LYS A 50 -7.28 -6.72 -1.16
N ILE A 51 -6.57 -6.18 -2.15
CA ILE A 51 -6.05 -4.80 -2.11
C ILE A 51 -7.15 -3.76 -1.89
N LYS A 52 -8.38 -4.04 -2.32
CA LYS A 52 -9.53 -3.16 -2.08
C LYS A 52 -9.76 -2.90 -0.58
N GLU A 53 -9.54 -3.89 0.29
CA GLU A 53 -9.74 -3.73 1.73
C GLU A 53 -8.65 -2.85 2.33
N LEU A 54 -7.41 -2.99 1.85
CA LEU A 54 -6.33 -2.09 2.22
C LEU A 54 -6.61 -0.64 1.80
N VAL A 55 -7.22 -0.44 0.64
CA VAL A 55 -7.63 0.90 0.18
C VAL A 55 -8.72 1.49 1.07
N ASN A 56 -9.66 0.66 1.54
CA ASN A 56 -10.69 1.11 2.49
C ASN A 56 -10.06 1.54 3.83
N GLU A 57 -9.11 0.76 4.35
CA GLU A 57 -8.37 1.09 5.58
C GLU A 57 -7.49 2.33 5.44
N LEU A 58 -6.96 2.60 4.24
CA LEU A 58 -6.14 3.78 3.96
C LEU A 58 -6.93 5.10 4.00
N GLY A 59 -8.22 5.09 3.67
CA GLY A 59 -9.07 6.30 3.72
C GLY A 59 -8.40 7.52 3.08
N GLU A 60 -8.26 8.61 3.86
CA GLU A 60 -7.66 9.87 3.40
C GLU A 60 -6.14 9.80 3.22
N ASP A 61 -5.44 8.86 3.88
CA ASP A 61 -3.99 8.72 3.75
C ASP A 61 -3.59 8.39 2.30
N ILE A 62 -4.48 7.87 1.45
CA ILE A 62 -4.16 7.56 0.04
C ILE A 62 -3.74 8.79 -0.79
N ASN A 63 -4.07 9.99 -0.33
CA ASN A 63 -3.76 11.26 -0.99
C ASN A 63 -2.46 11.92 -0.50
N ILE A 64 -1.76 11.28 0.44
CA ILE A 64 -0.40 11.66 0.89
C ILE A 64 0.62 11.12 -0.11
#